data_AF-A0A4Q5R197-F1
#
_entry.id   AF-A0A4Q5R197-F1
#
_cell.length_a   1.000
_cell.length_b   1.000
_cell.length_c   1.000
_cell.angle_alpha   90.00
_cell.angle_beta   90.00
_cell.angle_gamma   90.00
#
_symmetry.space_group_name_H-M   'P 1'
#
loop_
_entity.id
_entity.type
_entity.pdbx_description
1 polymer ?
#
loop_
_entity_poly.entity_id
_entity_poly.type
_entity_poly.pdbx_seq_one_letter_code
_entity_poly.pdbx_strand_id
1 'polypeptide(L)'
;MSFRFKLADVFETRHNAPDQASQQAMLQAVGAENMAQLIAETVPAAIRLPQALALPPALTERQFLKRFKQIAGQNKVYKSYIGLGYHDTTLPPVIQRNILENPGWYTAYTPYQAEIAQGRL
;
A
#
# COMPACT_ATOMS: atom_id res chain seq x y z
N MET A 1 -4.43 3.24 37.14
CA MET A 1 -4.21 4.41 36.26
C MET A 1 -3.89 3.87 34.87
N SER A 2 -4.85 3.91 33.93
CA SER A 2 -4.66 3.37 32.58
C SER A 2 -4.18 4.48 31.66
N PHE A 3 -2.89 4.50 31.34
CA PHE A 3 -2.36 5.44 30.34
C PHE A 3 -2.80 4.98 28.94
N ARG A 4 -3.60 5.81 28.25
CA ARG A 4 -3.93 5.62 26.83
C ARG A 4 -2.83 6.26 25.99
N PHE A 5 -1.86 5.47 25.56
CA PHE A 5 -0.85 5.93 24.61
C PHE A 5 -1.40 5.90 23.18
N LYS A 6 -1.19 6.99 22.43
CA LYS A 6 -1.45 7.02 20.98
C LYS A 6 -0.32 6.26 20.28
N LEU A 7 -0.64 5.33 19.40
CA LEU A 7 0.37 4.63 18.59
C LEU A 7 1.04 5.66 17.67
N ALA A 8 2.37 5.75 17.73
CA ALA A 8 3.16 6.71 16.94
C ALA A 8 3.29 6.33 15.45
N ASP A 9 2.89 5.11 15.08
CA ASP A 9 3.13 4.49 13.76
C ASP A 9 1.83 3.94 13.18
N VAL A 10 0.92 4.85 12.79
CA VAL A 10 -0.36 4.52 12.14
C VAL A 10 -0.18 4.66 10.62
N PHE A 11 -0.10 3.51 9.93
CA PHE A 11 0.16 3.46 8.48
C PHE A 11 -0.79 4.33 7.65
N GLU A 12 -2.08 4.35 8.01
CA GLU A 12 -3.11 5.14 7.32
C GLU A 12 -2.71 6.62 7.18
N THR A 13 -2.13 7.21 8.23
CA THR A 13 -1.72 8.63 8.21
C THR A 13 -0.51 8.92 7.34
N ARG A 14 0.27 7.90 6.96
CA ARG A 14 1.38 8.03 5.98
C ARG A 14 0.93 7.72 4.57
N HIS A 15 -0.08 6.87 4.43
CA HIS A 15 -0.63 6.45 3.16
C HIS A 15 -1.63 7.45 2.58
N ASN A 16 -2.56 7.93 3.41
CA ASN A 16 -3.56 8.94 3.04
C ASN A 16 -2.97 10.33 3.28
N ALA A 17 -2.53 10.98 2.20
CA ALA A 17 -1.88 12.28 2.29
C ALA A 17 -2.77 13.44 2.80
N PRO A 18 -4.06 13.55 2.42
CA PRO A 18 -4.88 14.68 2.86
C PRO A 18 -5.17 14.64 4.36
N ASP A 19 -4.76 15.67 5.08
CA ASP A 19 -5.12 15.88 6.47
C ASP A 19 -6.55 16.43 6.61
N GLN A 20 -7.01 16.64 7.85
CA GLN A 20 -8.37 17.10 8.11
C GLN A 20 -8.67 18.47 7.47
N ALA A 21 -7.71 19.39 7.46
CA ALA A 21 -7.89 20.71 6.87
C ALA A 21 -8.02 20.62 5.34
N SER A 22 -7.16 19.83 4.71
CA SER A 22 -7.20 19.56 3.27
C SER A 22 -8.50 18.86 2.87
N GLN A 23 -8.92 17.85 3.65
CA GLN A 23 -10.19 17.16 3.43
C GLN A 23 -11.38 18.14 3.51
N GLN A 24 -11.41 19.02 4.52
CA GLN A 24 -12.49 20.00 4.65
C GLN A 24 -12.52 21.00 3.49
N ALA A 25 -11.35 21.48 3.04
CA ALA A 25 -11.26 22.39 1.89
C ALA A 25 -11.76 21.71 0.59
N MET A 26 -11.39 20.44 0.37
CA MET A 26 -11.86 19.67 -0.78
C MET A 26 -13.37 19.41 -0.71
N LEU A 27 -13.90 19.07 0.47
CA LEU A 27 -15.34 18.87 0.67
C LEU A 27 -16.14 20.14 0.37
N GLN A 28 -15.67 21.29 0.84
CA GLN A 28 -16.26 22.59 0.51
C GLN A 28 -16.23 22.88 -0.99
N ALA A 29 -15.11 22.58 -1.66
CA ALA A 29 -14.97 22.80 -3.10
C ALA A 29 -15.96 21.96 -3.93
N VAL A 30 -16.30 20.76 -3.47
CA VAL A 30 -17.29 19.88 -4.13
C VAL A 30 -18.71 20.03 -3.57
N GLY A 31 -18.93 20.93 -2.60
CA GLY A 31 -20.25 21.22 -2.03
C GLY A 31 -20.78 20.16 -1.05
N ALA A 32 -19.94 19.27 -0.53
CA ALA A 32 -20.32 18.26 0.46
C ALA A 32 -20.01 18.73 1.89
N GLU A 33 -20.90 18.48 2.84
CA GLU A 33 -20.69 18.84 4.25
C GLU A 33 -19.65 17.95 4.93
N ASN A 34 -19.62 16.66 4.56
CA ASN A 34 -18.73 15.66 5.13
C ASN A 34 -18.54 14.48 4.17
N MET A 35 -17.57 13.61 4.50
CA MET A 35 -17.26 12.42 3.70
C MET A 35 -18.46 11.45 3.58
N ALA A 36 -19.30 11.34 4.61
CA ALA A 36 -20.45 10.42 4.57
C ALA A 36 -21.51 10.87 3.56
N GLN A 37 -21.77 12.18 3.47
CA GLN A 37 -22.64 12.75 2.43
C GLN A 37 -22.06 12.50 1.04
N LEU A 38 -20.78 12.82 0.82
CA LEU A 38 -20.11 12.62 -0.47
C LEU A 38 -20.23 11.16 -0.96
N ILE A 39 -20.02 10.19 -0.06
CA ILE A 39 -20.16 8.76 -0.39
C ILE A 39 -21.62 8.41 -0.70
N ALA A 40 -22.59 8.95 0.05
CA ALA A 40 -24.01 8.65 -0.15
C ALA A 40 -24.55 9.18 -1.48
N GLU A 41 -24.06 10.34 -1.93
CA GLU A 41 -24.43 10.94 -3.22
C GLU A 41 -23.69 10.29 -4.40
N THR A 42 -22.55 9.65 -4.18
CA THR A 42 -21.74 9.01 -5.22
C THR A 42 -22.08 7.53 -5.44
N VAL A 43 -22.25 6.76 -4.36
CA VAL A 43 -22.41 5.29 -4.42
C VAL A 43 -23.86 4.91 -4.11
N PRO A 44 -24.60 4.29 -5.05
CA PRO A 44 -25.99 3.89 -4.82
C PRO A 44 -26.15 3.01 -3.59
N ALA A 45 -27.11 3.35 -2.72
CA ALA A 45 -27.33 2.65 -1.46
C ALA A 45 -27.58 1.14 -1.61
N ALA A 46 -28.22 0.74 -2.72
CA ALA A 46 -28.56 -0.66 -3.02
C ALA A 46 -27.33 -1.58 -3.18
N ILE A 47 -26.14 -1.04 -3.47
CA ILE A 47 -24.91 -1.82 -3.65
C ILE A 47 -23.87 -1.57 -2.55
N ARG A 48 -24.20 -0.78 -1.53
CA ARG A 48 -23.30 -0.51 -0.40
C ARG A 48 -23.29 -1.68 0.56
N LEU A 49 -22.13 -1.93 1.15
CA LEU A 49 -22.02 -2.91 2.24
C LEU A 49 -22.88 -2.45 3.43
N PRO A 50 -23.76 -3.31 3.97
CA PRO A 50 -24.63 -2.95 5.10
C PRO A 50 -23.89 -2.90 6.43
N GLN A 51 -22.69 -3.47 6.49
CA GLN A 51 -21.85 -3.54 7.68
C GLN A 51 -20.38 -3.34 7.31
N ALA A 52 -19.57 -2.93 8.29
CA ALA A 52 -18.13 -2.80 8.10
C ALA A 52 -17.48 -4.14 7.74
N LEU A 53 -16.32 -4.08 7.08
CA LEU A 53 -15.54 -5.28 6.77
C LEU A 53 -15.13 -5.99 8.07
N ALA A 54 -15.33 -7.30 8.12
CA ALA A 54 -14.91 -8.15 9.24
C ALA A 54 -13.40 -8.45 9.15
N LEU A 55 -12.58 -7.45 9.48
CA LEU A 55 -11.12 -7.53 9.45
C LEU A 55 -10.51 -7.57 10.85
N PRO A 56 -9.33 -8.19 11.02
CA PRO A 56 -8.57 -8.07 12.26
C PRO A 56 -8.20 -6.61 12.55
N PRO A 57 -7.88 -6.26 13.81
CA PRO A 57 -7.36 -4.94 14.15
C PRO A 57 -6.12 -4.61 13.32
N ALA A 58 -6.03 -3.34 12.90
CA ALA A 58 -4.88 -2.83 12.16
C ALA A 58 -3.59 -3.00 12.96
N LEU A 59 -2.53 -3.43 12.30
CA LEU A 59 -1.19 -3.50 12.86
C LEU A 59 -0.46 -2.19 12.57
N THR A 60 0.47 -1.80 13.46
CA THR A 60 1.48 -0.81 13.08
C THR A 60 2.42 -1.40 12.02
N GLU A 61 3.15 -0.55 11.28
CA GLU A 61 4.10 -1.03 10.26
C GLU A 61 5.14 -1.98 10.88
N ARG A 62 5.65 -1.63 12.07
CA ARG A 62 6.59 -2.49 12.82
C ARG A 62 5.99 -3.83 13.20
N GLN A 63 4.74 -3.86 13.66
CA GLN A 63 4.06 -5.09 14.02
C GLN A 63 3.81 -5.96 12.79
N PHE A 64 3.40 -5.35 11.68
CA PHE A 64 3.23 -6.03 10.41
C PHE A 64 4.51 -6.70 9.95
N LEU A 65 5.64 -5.97 9.88
CA LEU A 65 6.93 -6.54 9.46
C LEU A 65 7.38 -7.69 10.38
N LYS A 66 7.19 -7.56 11.70
CA LYS A 66 7.52 -8.63 12.65
C LYS A 66 6.70 -9.89 12.39
N ARG A 67 5.38 -9.75 12.25
CA ARG A 67 4.46 -10.88 11.98
C ARG A 67 4.75 -11.50 10.62
N PHE A 68 4.96 -10.69 9.59
CA PHE A 68 5.25 -11.16 8.25
C PHE A 68 6.54 -11.99 8.20
N LYS A 69 7.60 -11.56 8.88
CA LYS A 69 8.85 -12.35 9.01
C LYS A 69 8.63 -13.71 9.66
N GLN A 70 7.74 -13.82 10.65
CA GLN A 70 7.41 -15.11 11.28
C GLN A 70 6.70 -16.06 10.31
N ILE A 71 5.81 -15.53 9.47
CA ILE A 71 5.11 -16.31 8.46
C ILE A 71 6.08 -16.75 7.36
N ALA A 72 6.86 -15.80 6.81
CA ALA A 72 7.85 -16.09 5.77
C ALA A 72 8.91 -17.11 6.24
N GLY A 73 9.28 -17.10 7.52
CA GLY A 73 10.22 -18.05 8.12
C GLY A 73 9.71 -19.50 8.20
N GLN A 74 8.44 -19.77 7.90
CA GLN A 74 7.90 -21.14 7.81
C GLN A 74 8.23 -21.80 6.47
N ASN A 75 8.63 -21.02 5.45
CA ASN A 75 9.02 -21.54 4.14
C ASN A 75 10.37 -22.28 4.22
N LYS A 76 10.50 -23.36 3.45
CA LYS A 76 11.76 -24.11 3.29
C LYS A 76 12.36 -23.82 1.92
N VAL A 77 13.53 -23.20 1.91
CA VAL A 77 14.25 -22.88 0.67
C VAL A 77 15.16 -24.04 0.30
N TYR A 78 14.82 -24.76 -0.78
CA TYR A 78 15.58 -25.89 -1.30
C TYR A 78 16.31 -25.53 -2.59
N LYS A 79 17.42 -26.21 -2.87
CA LYS A 79 17.99 -26.27 -4.23
C LYS A 79 17.03 -27.06 -5.11
N SER A 80 16.27 -26.35 -5.93
CA SER A 80 15.18 -26.93 -6.71
C SER A 80 15.60 -27.13 -8.16
N TYR A 81 15.68 -28.39 -8.60
CA TYR A 81 15.98 -28.76 -9.98
C TYR A 81 14.75 -29.34 -10.71
N ILE A 82 13.56 -28.93 -10.29
CA ILE A 82 12.29 -29.38 -10.88
C ILE A 82 12.17 -28.93 -12.35
N GLY A 83 12.68 -27.72 -12.67
CA GLY A 83 12.61 -27.16 -14.01
C GLY A 83 11.21 -26.67 -14.35
N LEU A 84 10.64 -27.16 -15.45
CA LEU A 84 9.30 -26.79 -15.94
C LEU A 84 9.10 -25.27 -16.18
N GLY A 85 10.16 -24.59 -16.63
CA GLY A 85 10.11 -23.17 -16.98
C GLY A 85 10.62 -22.21 -15.89
N TYR A 86 11.00 -22.72 -14.71
CA TYR A 86 11.64 -21.94 -13.65
C TYR A 86 13.01 -22.53 -13.30
N HIS A 87 14.03 -21.69 -13.35
CA HIS A 87 15.41 -22.04 -13.03
C HIS A 87 15.98 -20.98 -12.10
N ASP A 88 16.61 -21.42 -11.00
CA ASP A 88 17.23 -20.51 -10.05
C ASP A 88 18.39 -19.74 -10.71
N THR A 89 18.65 -18.53 -10.24
CA THR A 89 19.69 -17.64 -10.78
C THR A 89 20.26 -16.72 -9.71
N THR A 90 21.50 -16.30 -9.92
CA THR A 90 22.12 -15.27 -9.08
C THR A 90 21.64 -13.91 -9.54
N LEU A 91 20.74 -13.27 -8.79
CA LEU A 91 20.38 -11.87 -9.02
C LEU A 91 21.57 -10.97 -8.64
N PRO A 92 22.16 -10.20 -9.58
CA PRO A 92 23.28 -9.33 -9.25
C PRO A 92 22.87 -8.28 -8.20
N PRO A 93 23.61 -8.14 -7.07
CA PRO A 93 23.20 -7.24 -5.99
C PRO A 93 23.03 -5.78 -6.42
N VAL A 94 23.82 -5.34 -7.42
CA VAL A 94 23.70 -3.99 -7.98
C VAL A 94 22.34 -3.75 -8.68
N ILE A 95 21.78 -4.78 -9.33
CA ILE A 95 20.45 -4.71 -9.97
C ILE A 95 19.37 -4.76 -8.89
N GLN A 96 19.49 -5.67 -7.92
CA GLN A 96 18.54 -5.75 -6.81
C GLN A 96 18.39 -4.41 -6.10
N ARG A 97 19.51 -3.83 -5.66
CA ARG A 97 19.50 -2.65 -4.81
C ARG A 97 19.11 -1.36 -5.53
N ASN A 98 19.52 -1.20 -6.79
CA ASN A 98 19.41 0.07 -7.52
C ASN A 98 18.27 0.12 -8.55
N ILE A 99 17.69 -1.04 -8.90
CA ILE A 99 16.55 -1.14 -9.82
C ILE A 99 15.34 -1.72 -9.08
N LEU A 100 15.41 -2.99 -8.63
CA LEU A 100 14.25 -3.69 -8.05
C LEU A 100 13.74 -3.03 -6.75
N GLU A 101 14.66 -2.60 -5.88
CA GLU A 101 14.35 -1.96 -4.59
C GLU A 101 14.37 -0.42 -4.67
N ASN A 102 14.36 0.16 -5.86
CA ASN A 102 14.41 1.61 -6.07
C ASN A 102 13.07 2.15 -6.59
N PRO A 103 12.34 2.98 -5.81
CA PRO A 103 11.04 3.52 -6.24
C PRO A 103 11.12 4.34 -7.52
N GLY A 104 12.27 4.93 -7.87
CA GLY A 104 12.45 5.64 -9.15
C GLY A 104 12.27 4.74 -10.38
N TRP A 105 12.40 3.43 -10.23
CA TRP A 105 12.22 2.45 -11.31
C TRP A 105 10.86 1.77 -11.29
N TYR A 106 10.27 1.51 -10.12
CA TYR A 106 9.04 0.70 -10.01
C TYR A 106 7.75 1.50 -9.76
N THR A 107 7.82 2.81 -9.49
CA THR A 107 6.60 3.61 -9.24
C THR A 107 6.01 4.21 -10.51
N ALA A 108 6.81 4.40 -11.56
CA ALA A 108 6.31 4.85 -12.85
C ALA A 108 5.50 3.74 -13.54
N TYR A 109 4.50 4.13 -14.33
CA TYR A 109 3.68 3.20 -15.11
C TYR A 109 4.12 3.17 -16.58
N THR A 110 3.28 2.60 -17.44
CA THR A 110 3.44 2.55 -18.90
C THR A 110 3.93 3.90 -19.43
N PRO A 111 4.97 3.93 -20.28
CA PRO A 111 5.59 5.17 -20.74
C PRO A 111 4.75 5.87 -21.83
N TYR A 112 3.52 6.29 -21.50
CA TYR A 112 2.63 7.05 -22.40
C TYR A 112 3.16 8.45 -22.73
N GLN A 113 4.06 8.99 -21.92
CA GLN A 113 4.72 10.30 -22.12
C GLN A 113 6.21 10.04 -22.32
N ALA A 114 6.62 9.97 -23.59
CA ALA A 114 7.94 9.48 -23.96
C ALA A 114 9.08 10.42 -23.52
N GLU A 115 8.85 11.72 -23.58
CA GLU A 115 9.78 12.80 -23.27
C GLU A 115 10.33 12.72 -21.84
N ILE A 116 9.55 12.13 -20.92
CA ILE A 116 9.90 11.95 -19.51
C ILE A 116 10.06 10.47 -19.12
N ALA A 117 10.19 9.57 -20.09
CA ALA A 117 10.25 8.13 -19.85
C ALA A 117 11.39 7.41 -20.58
N GLN A 118 12.28 8.14 -21.27
CA GLN A 118 13.36 7.56 -22.09
C GLN A 118 14.24 6.52 -21.38
N GLY A 119 14.40 6.60 -20.06
CA GLY A 119 15.19 5.62 -19.31
C GLY A 119 14.59 4.20 -19.28
N ARG A 120 13.27 4.04 -19.48
CA ARG A 120 12.54 2.76 -19.44
C ARG A 120 11.78 2.42 -20.72
N LEU A 121 11.83 3.31 -21.73
CA LEU A 121 11.29 3.08 -23.07
C LEU A 121 12.20 2.14 -23.86
#